data_AF-A0A6N9RGW7-F1
#
_entry.id   AF-A0A6N9RGW7-F1
#
_cell.length_a   1.000
_cell.length_b   1.000
_cell.length_c   1.000
_cell.angle_alpha   90.00
_cell.angle_beta   90.00
_cell.angle_gamma   90.00
#
_symmetry.space_group_name_H-M   'P 1'
#
loop_
_entity.id
_entity.type
_entity.pdbx_description
1 polymer ?
#
loop_
_entity_poly.entity_id
_entity_poly.type
_entity_poly.pdbx_seq_one_letter_code
_entity_poly.pdbx_strand_id
1 'polypeptide(L)' 'MPVVGAESGLSAVQAAQRLAEDCHNALPAGQRRSLLSIAMETVREPMFLLLLAAGNLYMLFDDR' A
#
# COMPACT_ATOMS: atom_id res chain seq x y z
N MET A 1 32.78 -13.03 -4.97
CA MET A 1 31.61 -13.71 -4.37
C MET A 1 31.23 -14.86 -5.27
N PRO A 2 31.06 -16.10 -4.78
CA PRO A 2 30.67 -17.22 -5.64
C PRO A 2 29.21 -17.01 -6.05
N VAL A 3 28.98 -16.88 -7.36
CA VAL A 3 27.64 -16.92 -7.92
C VAL A 3 27.19 -18.37 -7.85
N VAL A 4 26.38 -18.70 -6.84
CA VAL A 4 25.71 -20.00 -6.75
C VAL A 4 24.89 -20.17 -8.03
N GLY A 5 25.15 -21.24 -8.78
CA GLY A 5 24.58 -21.46 -10.11
C GLY A 5 23.06 -21.35 -10.10
N ALA A 6 22.52 -20.51 -10.98
CA ALA A 6 21.09 -20.28 -11.17
C ALA A 6 20.34 -21.53 -11.65
N GLU A 7 21.06 -22.60 -11.98
CA GLU A 7 20.55 -23.89 -12.47
C GLU A 7 19.97 -24.78 -11.36
N SER A 8 20.31 -24.55 -10.09
CA SER A 8 19.91 -25.39 -8.94
C SER A 8 19.56 -24.54 -7.72
N GLY A 9 18.35 -24.73 -7.17
CA GLY A 9 17.87 -23.99 -6.01
C GLY A 9 18.67 -24.24 -4.71
N LEU A 10 18.36 -23.47 -3.67
CA LEU A 10 18.99 -23.61 -2.35
C LEU A 10 18.63 -24.95 -1.70
N SER A 11 19.60 -25.57 -1.02
CA SER A 11 19.32 -26.70 -0.14
C SER A 11 18.54 -26.25 1.10
N ALA A 12 17.82 -27.16 1.76
CA ALA A 12 17.03 -26.85 2.95
C ALA A 12 17.88 -26.19 4.07
N VAL A 13 19.13 -26.63 4.23
CA VAL A 13 20.06 -26.06 5.20
C VAL A 13 20.45 -24.63 4.84
N GLN A 14 20.76 -24.38 3.56
CA GLN A 14 21.10 -23.03 3.08
C GLN A 14 19.91 -22.07 3.17
N ALA A 15 18.70 -22.56 2.87
CA ALA A 15 17.48 -21.78 3.01
C ALA A 15 17.21 -21.40 4.48
N ALA A 16 17.39 -22.34 5.42
CA ALA A 16 17.23 -22.07 6.85
C ALA A 16 18.26 -21.08 7.40
N GLN A 17 19.53 -21.20 6.98
CA GLN A 17 20.58 -20.25 7.35
C GLN A 17 20.24 -18.83 6.87
N ARG A 18 19.87 -18.68 5.59
CA ARG A 18 19.48 -17.37 5.05
C ARG A 18 18.23 -16.80 5.71
N LEU A 19 17.23 -17.63 6.02
CA LEU A 19 16.03 -17.16 6.72
C LEU A 19 16.34 -16.63 8.13
N ALA A 20 17.33 -17.22 8.80
CA ALA A 20 17.80 -16.74 10.11
C ALA A 20 18.61 -15.45 10.01
N GLU A 21 19.40 -15.28 8.95
CA GLU A 21 20.24 -14.09 8.71
C GLU A 21 19.42 -12.90 8.19
N ASP A 22 18.60 -13.11 7.15
CA ASP A 22 17.83 -12.07 6.46
C ASP A 22 16.49 -11.76 7.13
N CYS A 23 16.12 -12.52 8.15
CA CYS A 23 14.79 -12.58 8.73
C CYS A 23 13.70 -12.95 7.69
N HIS A 24 12.46 -13.06 8.16
CA HIS A 24 11.35 -13.33 7.26
C HIS A 24 11.10 -12.12 6.36
N ASN A 25 11.04 -12.35 5.04
CA ASN A 25 10.55 -11.38 4.07
C ASN A 25 9.01 -11.26 4.13
N ALA A 26 8.47 -11.12 5.35
CA ALA A 26 7.08 -10.80 5.58
C ALA A 26 6.98 -9.28 5.74
N LEU A 27 6.13 -8.64 4.94
CA LEU A 27 5.78 -7.26 5.22
C LEU A 27 5.12 -7.20 6.60
N PRO A 28 5.43 -6.18 7.42
CA PRO A 28 4.71 -5.97 8.67
C PRO A 28 3.22 -5.93 8.35
N ALA A 29 2.43 -6.69 9.12
CA ALA A 29 0.99 -6.80 8.91
C ALA A 29 0.41 -5.40 8.77
N GLY A 30 -0.08 -5.09 7.57
CA GLY A 30 -0.48 -3.73 7.21
C GLY A 30 -1.47 -3.21 8.24
N GLN A 31 -1.15 -2.05 8.84
CA GLN A 31 -2.06 -1.39 9.76
C GLN A 31 -3.41 -1.23 9.04
N ARG A 32 -4.47 -1.80 9.60
CA ARG A 32 -5.81 -1.73 8.99
C ARG A 32 -6.23 -0.27 8.94
N ARG A 33 -5.96 0.39 7.81
CA ARG A 33 -6.53 1.71 7.53
C ARG A 33 -8.03 1.50 7.47
N SER A 34 -8.75 2.13 8.41
CA SER A 34 -10.20 2.09 8.40
C SER A 34 -10.70 2.87 7.19
N LEU A 35 -11.84 2.46 6.61
CA LEU A 35 -12.46 3.21 5.50
C LEU A 35 -12.71 4.67 5.88
N LEU A 36 -13.03 4.93 7.16
CA LEU A 36 -13.18 6.28 7.69
C LEU A 36 -11.88 7.08 7.67
N SER A 37 -10.74 6.45 8.00
CA SER A 37 -9.42 7.10 7.90
C SER A 37 -9.08 7.46 6.46
N ILE A 38 -9.37 6.57 5.51
CA ILE A 38 -9.13 6.83 4.08
C ILE A 38 -10.01 7.98 3.60
N ALA A 39 -11.31 7.95 3.91
CA ALA A 39 -12.22 9.03 3.52
C ALA A 39 -11.79 10.39 4.09
N MET A 40 -11.37 10.46 5.36
CA MET A 40 -10.89 11.70 5.99
C MET A 40 -9.57 12.18 5.38
N GLU A 41 -8.67 11.27 5.00
CA GLU A 41 -7.43 11.60 4.30
C GLU A 41 -7.72 12.15 2.89
N THR A 42 -8.62 11.50 2.14
CA THR A 42 -9.05 11.93 0.80
C THR A 42 -9.72 13.30 0.82
N VAL A 43 -10.60 13.59 1.78
CA VAL A 43 -11.26 14.91 1.90
C VAL A 43 -10.26 16.02 2.23
N ARG A 44 -9.10 15.72 2.80
CA ARG A 44 -8.04 16.71 3.05
C ARG A 44 -7.21 17.02 1.80
N GLU A 45 -7.33 16.22 0.74
CA GLU A 45 -6.62 16.51 -0.51
C GLU A 45 -7.29 17.69 -1.23
N PRO A 46 -6.49 18.70 -1.67
CA PRO A 46 -7.04 19.92 -2.26
C PRO A 46 -7.88 19.65 -3.51
N MET A 47 -7.49 18.68 -4.34
CA MET A 47 -8.24 18.35 -5.56
C MET A 47 -9.62 17.76 -5.26
N PHE A 48 -9.75 16.95 -4.21
CA PHE A 48 -11.04 16.37 -3.83
C PHE A 48 -12.00 17.45 -3.33
N LEU A 49 -11.50 18.42 -2.56
CA LEU A 49 -12.29 19.57 -2.11
C LEU A 49 -12.80 20.41 -3.28
N LEU A 50 -11.98 20.59 -4.32
CA LEU A 50 -12.41 21.30 -5.53
C LEU A 50 -13.55 20.56 -6.24
N LEU A 51 -13.46 19.24 -6.36
CA LEU A 51 -14.53 18.42 -6.94
C LEU A 51 -15.80 18.48 -6.10
N LEU A 52 -15.67 18.38 -4.77
CA LEU A 52 -16.80 18.49 -3.86
C LEU A 52 -17.46 19.86 -3.97
N ALA A 53 -16.68 20.94 -3.98
CA ALA A 53 -17.17 22.30 -4.16
C ALA A 53 -17.91 22.46 -5.51
N ALA A 54 -17.33 21.98 -6.61
CA ALA A 54 -17.94 22.02 -7.93
C ALA A 54 -19.26 21.23 -7.98
N GLY A 55 -19.30 20.02 -7.39
CA GLY A 55 -20.52 19.21 -7.31
C GLY A 55 -21.63 19.85 -6.46
N ASN A 56 -21.26 20.48 -5.35
CA ASN A 56 -22.21 21.23 -4.52
C ASN A 56 -22.76 22.45 -5.25
N LEU A 57 -21.89 23.20 -5.94
CA LEU A 57 -22.32 24.31 -6.80
C LEU A 57 -23.24 23.82 -7.90
N TYR A 58 -22.93 22.69 -8.54
CA TYR A 58 -23.82 22.08 -9.53
C TYR A 58 -25.20 21.82 -8.92
N MET A 59 -25.31 21.07 -7.81
CA MET A 59 -26.61 20.80 -7.18
C MET A 59 -27.38 22.07 -6.81
N LEU A 60 -26.71 23.09 -6.28
CA LEU A 60 -27.35 24.36 -5.90
C LEU A 60 -27.79 25.19 -7.12
N PHE A 61 -27.11 25.02 -8.25
CA PHE A 61 -27.44 25.69 -9.50
C PHE A 61 -28.42 24.89 -10.37
N ASP A 62 -28.53 23.57 -10.17
CA ASP A 62 -29.36 22.61 -10.90
C ASP A 62 -30.80 22.53 -10.32
N ASP A 63 -31.09 23.23 -9.22
CA ASP A 63 -32.45 23.42 -8.66
C ASP A 63 -33.30 24.44 -9.45
N ARG A 64 -32.97 24.69 -10.73
CA ARG A 64 -33.71 25.57 -11.65
C ARG A 64 -33.56 25.16 -13.10
#